data_AF-A0A261WBX6-F1
#
_entry.id   AF-A0A261WBX6-F1
#
_cell.length_a   1.000
_cell.length_b   1.000
_cell.length_c   1.000
_cell.angle_alpha   90.00
_cell.angle_beta   90.00
_cell.angle_gamma   90.00
#
_symmetry.space_group_name_H-M   'P 1'
#
loop_
_entity.id
_entity.type
_entity.pdbx_description
1 polymer ?
#
loop_
_entity_poly.entity_id
_entity_poly.type
_entity_poly.pdbx_seq_one_letter_code
_entity_poly.pdbx_strand_id
1 'polypeptide(L)'
;MTDQRPAGYSPRLHNDDLGPVPQKWTWYNILAFWMSDVHSVGGYVFAASLFALGLASWQVLIALLVGICIIQVIANLVAKPSQQAAVPYPVICRLAFGVFGANIPAIIRGLIAVAWYGIQTYLASSALVIVVLRFFPDLAAYQSVTFLGLSWLGWFGFLALWVVQAAVFWTGMESIRRFIDWAGPAVYAVMFALAGWIVWRAGWDNISFTLAEKELSGWAAFGQVVMAIALVVSYFSGPTLNFGDFSRYCRSMADVRRGNFWGLPVNFLAFSLVTVVIVSGTLPIFGEMIHDPIATVARIDNTTAVLLGAFTFVTATVGINIVANFVSPAFDFANVAPSRISWRAGGMIAAVASIFITPWNLFNNPEVIHYTLDVLAACIGPLFGILLVDYYLIKKQQIDVDALFNDTPSGRYWYTNGINWIAVKALLLTALVGLCFTFIEWFKPIANFAWFTGCILGGALFYAMTRWSPAQAANMPTPVAQS
;
A
#
# COMPACT_ATOMS: atom_id res chain seq x y z
N MET A 1 31.52 -6.23 0.20
CA MET A 1 31.88 -4.86 -0.23
C MET A 1 32.25 -4.11 1.02
N THR A 2 33.40 -3.47 1.06
CA THR A 2 33.84 -2.69 2.22
C THR A 2 32.89 -1.51 2.39
N ASP A 3 32.18 -1.55 3.52
CA ASP A 3 31.15 -0.64 4.04
C ASP A 3 31.76 0.74 4.36
N GLN A 4 32.28 1.41 3.32
CA GLN A 4 32.82 2.76 3.43
C GLN A 4 31.73 3.74 2.98
N ARG A 5 31.03 4.27 3.98
CA ARG A 5 30.17 5.44 3.85
C ARG A 5 30.86 6.51 2.98
N PRO A 6 30.17 7.06 1.96
CA PRO A 6 30.73 8.11 1.11
C PRO A 6 31.29 9.30 1.92
N ALA A 7 32.40 9.87 1.45
CA ALA A 7 33.02 11.01 2.10
C ALA A 7 32.03 12.19 2.19
N GLY A 8 31.88 12.78 3.37
CA GLY A 8 30.95 13.90 3.62
C GLY A 8 29.54 13.50 4.07
N TYR A 9 29.18 12.22 4.04
CA TYR A 9 27.86 11.78 4.51
C TYR A 9 27.81 11.70 6.03
N SER A 10 26.74 12.23 6.64
CA SER A 10 26.53 12.16 8.08
C SER A 10 26.28 10.72 8.54
N PRO A 11 26.92 10.26 9.63
CA PRO A 11 26.64 8.93 10.17
C PRO A 11 25.22 8.86 10.76
N ARG A 12 24.58 10.00 11.01
CA ARG A 12 23.21 10.08 11.51
C ARG A 12 22.17 9.99 10.39
N LEU A 13 22.56 10.13 9.12
CA LEU A 13 21.64 10.18 7.99
C LEU A 13 21.84 9.04 6.98
N HIS A 14 22.96 8.31 7.06
CA HIS A 14 23.33 7.28 6.10
C HIS A 14 23.50 5.89 6.74
N ASN A 15 22.98 4.89 6.03
CA ASN A 15 23.43 3.49 6.05
C ASN A 15 23.30 2.94 4.62
N ASP A 16 23.86 1.76 4.37
CA ASP A 16 23.86 1.14 3.03
C ASP A 16 22.44 0.87 2.48
N ASP A 17 21.45 0.71 3.35
CA ASP A 17 20.06 0.49 2.95
C ASP A 17 19.38 1.78 2.43
N LEU A 18 19.77 2.95 2.96
CA LEU A 18 19.19 4.25 2.65
C LEU A 18 19.97 5.04 1.59
N GLY A 19 21.26 4.74 1.41
CA GLY A 19 22.12 5.38 0.41
C GLY A 19 21.73 5.04 -1.04
N PRO A 20 22.20 5.80 -2.05
CA PRO A 20 21.88 5.53 -3.46
C PRO A 20 22.21 4.09 -3.91
N VAL A 21 21.35 3.48 -4.75
CA VAL A 21 21.50 2.09 -5.20
C VAL A 21 21.71 1.95 -6.72
N PRO A 22 22.35 0.86 -7.18
CA PRO A 22 22.38 0.51 -8.60
C PRO A 22 20.97 0.25 -9.15
N GLN A 23 20.63 0.90 -10.26
CA GLN A 23 19.30 0.85 -10.86
C GLN A 23 19.22 -0.22 -11.95
N LYS A 24 18.89 -1.46 -11.58
CA LYS A 24 18.85 -2.61 -12.51
C LYS A 24 17.44 -3.08 -12.88
N TRP A 25 16.43 -2.63 -12.14
CA TRP A 25 15.06 -3.07 -12.34
C TRP A 25 14.51 -2.55 -13.67
N THR A 26 13.64 -3.36 -14.23
CA THR A 26 13.03 -3.17 -15.54
C THR A 26 11.53 -2.98 -15.37
N TRP A 27 10.82 -2.56 -16.42
CA TRP A 27 9.36 -2.43 -16.37
C TRP A 27 8.65 -3.71 -15.88
N TYR A 28 9.24 -4.89 -16.12
CA TYR A 28 8.69 -6.16 -15.67
C TYR A 28 8.68 -6.30 -14.14
N ASN A 29 9.72 -5.83 -13.44
CA ASN A 29 9.75 -5.93 -11.98
C ASN A 29 8.67 -5.06 -11.33
N ILE A 30 8.39 -3.89 -11.93
CA ILE A 30 7.29 -3.02 -11.50
C ILE A 30 5.93 -3.62 -11.84
N LEU A 31 5.79 -4.24 -13.02
CA LEU A 31 4.59 -5.01 -13.35
C LEU A 31 4.36 -6.13 -12.33
N ALA A 32 5.36 -6.97 -12.07
CA ALA A 32 5.26 -8.09 -11.14
C ALA A 32 4.95 -7.61 -9.70
N PHE A 33 5.54 -6.49 -9.28
CA PHE A 33 5.19 -5.81 -8.03
C PHE A 33 3.68 -5.53 -7.94
N TRP A 34 3.09 -4.89 -8.96
CA TRP A 34 1.66 -4.57 -8.93
C TRP A 34 0.77 -5.79 -9.14
N MET A 35 1.19 -6.78 -9.94
CA MET A 35 0.49 -8.07 -10.06
C MET A 35 0.31 -8.70 -8.69
N SER A 36 1.39 -8.66 -7.89
CA SER A 36 1.42 -9.12 -6.51
C SER A 36 0.52 -8.24 -5.63
N ASP A 37 0.79 -6.94 -5.53
CA ASP A 37 0.08 -6.01 -4.65
C ASP A 37 -1.47 -6.05 -4.78
N VAL A 38 -1.97 -6.15 -6.02
CA VAL A 38 -3.40 -6.18 -6.32
C VAL A 38 -4.09 -7.45 -5.80
N HIS A 39 -3.43 -8.61 -5.82
CA HIS A 39 -4.02 -9.92 -5.46
C HIS A 39 -3.99 -10.22 -3.95
N SER A 40 -4.19 -9.21 -3.12
CA SER A 40 -4.24 -9.41 -1.67
C SER A 40 -5.64 -9.78 -1.19
N VAL A 41 -5.73 -10.58 -0.12
CA VAL A 41 -7.01 -10.89 0.54
C VAL A 41 -7.74 -9.60 0.94
N GLY A 42 -7.02 -8.61 1.47
CA GLY A 42 -7.57 -7.27 1.73
C GLY A 42 -8.14 -6.58 0.48
N GLY A 43 -7.53 -6.76 -0.70
CA GLY A 43 -8.02 -6.20 -1.95
C GLY A 43 -9.34 -6.81 -2.41
N TYR A 44 -9.49 -8.13 -2.25
CA TYR A 44 -10.77 -8.82 -2.51
C TYR A 44 -11.87 -8.36 -1.56
N VAL A 45 -11.58 -8.29 -0.25
CA VAL A 45 -12.55 -7.81 0.75
C VAL A 45 -12.93 -6.36 0.49
N PHE A 46 -11.97 -5.50 0.15
CA PHE A 46 -12.21 -4.12 -0.22
C PHE A 46 -13.12 -4.02 -1.47
N ALA A 47 -12.82 -4.75 -2.54
CA ALA A 47 -13.66 -4.76 -3.74
C ALA A 47 -15.08 -5.26 -3.45
N ALA A 48 -15.23 -6.29 -2.60
CA ALA A 48 -16.52 -6.79 -2.16
C ALA A 48 -17.32 -5.73 -1.37
N SER A 49 -16.65 -4.94 -0.52
CA SER A 49 -17.29 -3.87 0.24
C SER A 49 -17.93 -2.78 -0.62
N LEU A 50 -17.46 -2.60 -1.87
CA LEU A 50 -18.04 -1.63 -2.80
C LEU A 50 -19.44 -2.05 -3.29
N PHE A 51 -19.75 -3.35 -3.30
CA PHE A 51 -21.10 -3.83 -3.63
C PHE A 51 -22.11 -3.47 -2.54
N ALA A 52 -21.67 -3.41 -1.29
CA ALA A 52 -22.49 -3.00 -0.15
C ALA A 52 -22.93 -1.52 -0.23
N LEU A 53 -22.30 -0.72 -1.09
CA LEU A 53 -22.74 0.65 -1.42
C LEU A 53 -24.01 0.69 -2.29
N GLY A 54 -24.57 -0.47 -2.67
CA GLY A 54 -25.72 -0.58 -3.57
C GLY A 54 -25.35 -0.33 -5.05
N LEU A 55 -24.08 -0.54 -5.39
CA LEU A 55 -23.58 -0.42 -6.75
C LEU A 55 -23.76 -1.73 -7.51
N ALA A 56 -24.20 -1.65 -8.76
CA ALA A 56 -24.19 -2.78 -9.67
C ALA A 56 -22.76 -3.18 -10.04
N SER A 57 -22.54 -4.45 -10.41
CA SER A 57 -21.20 -4.97 -10.69
C SER A 57 -20.42 -4.15 -11.74
N TRP A 58 -21.09 -3.63 -12.78
CA TRP A 58 -20.47 -2.75 -13.78
C TRP A 58 -20.10 -1.37 -13.22
N GLN A 59 -20.87 -0.83 -12.26
CA GLN A 59 -20.57 0.45 -11.60
C GLN A 59 -19.36 0.32 -10.69
N VAL A 60 -19.27 -0.80 -9.96
CA VAL A 60 -18.09 -1.16 -9.17
C VAL A 60 -16.88 -1.28 -10.09
N LEU A 61 -16.99 -1.98 -11.22
CA LEU A 61 -15.91 -2.09 -12.21
C LEU A 61 -15.44 -0.71 -12.71
N ILE A 62 -16.36 0.20 -13.05
CA ILE A 62 -16.00 1.56 -13.46
C ILE A 62 -15.27 2.30 -12.33
N ALA A 63 -15.79 2.24 -11.10
CA ALA A 63 -15.17 2.92 -9.97
C ALA A 63 -13.74 2.42 -9.70
N LEU A 64 -13.55 1.09 -9.76
CA LEU A 64 -12.26 0.42 -9.66
C LEU A 64 -11.28 0.90 -10.74
N LEU A 65 -11.71 0.92 -12.02
CA LEU A 65 -10.86 1.34 -13.15
C LEU A 65 -10.52 2.83 -13.12
N VAL A 66 -11.47 3.70 -12.78
CA VAL A 66 -11.20 5.14 -12.69
C VAL A 66 -10.27 5.43 -11.50
N GLY A 67 -10.53 4.81 -10.34
CA GLY A 67 -9.67 4.96 -9.16
C GLY A 67 -8.24 4.48 -9.41
N ILE A 68 -8.05 3.31 -10.04
CA ILE A 68 -6.71 2.79 -10.33
C ILE A 68 -5.95 3.62 -11.37
N CYS A 69 -6.65 4.24 -12.33
CA CYS A 69 -6.05 5.19 -13.27
C CYS A 69 -5.55 6.46 -12.56
N ILE A 70 -6.30 6.97 -11.57
CA ILE A 70 -5.84 8.09 -10.72
C ILE A 70 -4.58 7.68 -9.96
N ILE A 71 -4.59 6.48 -9.36
CA ILE A 71 -3.42 5.92 -8.67
C ILE A 71 -2.22 5.76 -9.60
N GLN A 72 -2.41 5.33 -10.84
CA GLN A 72 -1.34 5.24 -11.82
C GLN A 72 -0.65 6.59 -12.06
N VAL A 73 -1.42 7.67 -12.18
CA VAL A 73 -0.88 9.02 -12.32
C VAL A 73 -0.07 9.40 -11.07
N ILE A 74 -0.63 9.19 -9.88
CA ILE A 74 0.01 9.53 -8.61
C ILE A 74 1.30 8.71 -8.41
N ALA A 75 1.25 7.40 -8.65
CA ALA A 75 2.39 6.49 -8.55
C ALA A 75 3.54 6.95 -9.45
N ASN A 76 3.25 7.37 -10.69
CA ASN A 76 4.26 7.90 -11.59
C ASN A 76 4.88 9.22 -11.09
N LEU A 77 4.09 10.09 -10.44
CA LEU A 77 4.57 11.36 -9.90
C LEU A 77 5.46 11.13 -8.67
N VAL A 78 5.02 10.29 -7.73
CA VAL A 78 5.77 9.97 -6.50
C VAL A 78 7.00 9.11 -6.78
N ALA A 79 6.96 8.26 -7.80
CA ALA A 79 8.11 7.44 -8.19
C ALA A 79 9.32 8.27 -8.64
N LYS A 80 9.07 9.40 -9.31
CA LYS A 80 10.09 10.16 -10.03
C LYS A 80 11.25 10.64 -9.14
N PRO A 81 11.03 11.31 -7.99
CA PRO A 81 12.13 11.77 -7.15
C PRO A 81 13.03 10.62 -6.67
N SER A 82 12.45 9.51 -6.20
CA SER A 82 13.21 8.33 -5.76
C SER A 82 13.94 7.63 -6.90
N GLN A 83 13.34 7.55 -8.10
CA GLN A 83 14.01 7.02 -9.28
C GLN A 83 15.16 7.94 -9.73
N GLN A 84 15.01 9.27 -9.66
CA GLN A 84 16.07 10.20 -10.05
C GLN A 84 17.27 10.16 -9.08
N ALA A 85 17.01 10.05 -7.77
CA ALA A 85 18.05 10.09 -6.74
C ALA A 85 18.54 8.71 -6.30
N ALA A 86 17.90 7.62 -6.75
CA ALA A 86 18.16 6.25 -6.34
C ALA A 86 18.08 6.00 -4.81
N VAL A 87 17.31 6.81 -4.09
CA VAL A 87 17.10 6.72 -2.62
C VAL A 87 15.63 6.43 -2.30
N PRO A 88 15.32 5.83 -1.13
CA PRO A 88 13.95 5.42 -0.80
C PRO A 88 13.08 6.63 -0.40
N TYR A 89 11.78 6.39 -0.28
CA TYR A 89 10.78 7.40 0.08
C TYR A 89 11.19 8.27 1.30
N PRO A 90 11.57 7.71 2.47
CA PRO A 90 11.85 8.52 3.64
C PRO A 90 13.08 9.42 3.47
N VAL A 91 14.02 9.07 2.59
CA VAL A 91 15.15 9.95 2.24
C VAL A 91 14.69 11.08 1.33
N ILE A 92 13.81 10.81 0.37
CA ILE A 92 13.19 11.86 -0.46
C ILE A 92 12.37 12.85 0.39
N CYS A 93 11.75 12.41 1.49
CA CYS A 93 11.06 13.33 2.40
C CYS A 93 11.98 14.42 2.99
N ARG A 94 13.31 14.23 2.99
CA ARG A 94 14.27 15.25 3.44
C ARG A 94 14.26 16.50 2.57
N LEU A 95 13.86 16.38 1.28
CA LEU A 95 13.69 17.54 0.41
C LEU A 95 12.67 18.52 0.99
N ALA A 96 11.49 18.04 1.37
CA ALA A 96 10.40 18.89 1.82
C ALA A 96 10.44 19.16 3.32
N PHE A 97 10.75 18.16 4.16
CA PHE A 97 10.66 18.26 5.61
C PHE A 97 11.98 18.57 6.31
N GLY A 98 13.11 18.49 5.61
CA GLY A 98 14.45 18.62 6.17
C GLY A 98 15.01 17.29 6.66
N VAL A 99 16.33 17.27 6.88
CA VAL A 99 17.08 16.03 7.17
C VAL A 99 16.61 15.29 8.43
N PHE A 100 16.15 15.99 9.46
CA PHE A 100 15.56 15.38 10.65
C PHE A 100 14.03 15.43 10.63
N GLY A 101 13.44 16.44 9.98
CA GLY A 101 11.98 16.54 9.85
C GLY A 101 11.37 15.41 9.01
N ALA A 102 12.14 14.79 8.10
CA ALA A 102 11.73 13.62 7.32
C ALA A 102 11.31 12.40 8.18
N ASN A 103 11.69 12.37 9.46
CA ASN A 103 11.21 11.35 10.39
C ASN A 103 9.71 11.44 10.66
N ILE A 104 9.09 12.62 10.49
CA ILE A 104 7.65 12.80 10.67
C ILE A 104 6.86 11.98 9.64
N PRO A 105 7.02 12.18 8.31
CA PRO A 105 6.35 11.35 7.33
C PRO A 105 6.73 9.86 7.44
N ALA A 106 8.00 9.56 7.72
CA ALA A 106 8.45 8.18 7.88
C ALA A 106 7.72 7.46 9.03
N ILE A 107 7.62 8.08 10.22
CA ILE A 107 6.93 7.46 11.37
C ILE A 107 5.43 7.32 11.10
N ILE A 108 4.77 8.35 10.56
CA ILE A 108 3.35 8.29 10.20
C ILE A 108 3.09 7.10 9.29
N ARG A 109 3.89 6.98 8.22
CA ARG A 109 3.76 5.88 7.27
C ARG A 109 4.11 4.52 7.86
N GLY A 110 5.19 4.44 8.63
CA GLY A 110 5.67 3.21 9.24
C GLY A 110 4.60 2.60 10.15
N LEU A 111 3.95 3.41 10.99
CA LEU A 111 2.84 2.98 11.84
C LEU A 111 1.64 2.46 11.04
N ILE A 112 1.31 3.10 9.92
CA ILE A 112 0.25 2.65 9.01
C ILE A 112 0.59 1.29 8.40
N ALA A 113 1.85 1.11 8.00
CA ALA A 113 2.31 -0.16 7.46
C ALA A 113 2.27 -1.28 8.51
N VAL A 114 2.60 -0.99 9.77
CA VAL A 114 2.49 -1.96 10.88
C VAL A 114 1.05 -2.46 11.00
N ALA A 115 0.08 -1.54 10.95
CA ALA A 115 -1.36 -1.88 10.99
C ALA A 115 -1.74 -2.81 9.84
N TRP A 116 -1.40 -2.42 8.61
CA TRP A 116 -1.73 -3.19 7.41
C TRP A 116 -1.00 -4.52 7.31
N TYR A 117 0.27 -4.59 7.74
CA TYR A 117 1.04 -5.83 7.79
C TYR A 117 0.36 -6.85 8.71
N GLY A 118 -0.11 -6.40 9.88
CA GLY A 118 -0.87 -7.22 10.82
C GLY A 118 -2.22 -7.65 10.23
N ILE A 119 -3.02 -6.72 9.71
CA ILE A 119 -4.33 -7.02 9.11
C ILE A 119 -4.20 -8.03 7.98
N GLN A 120 -3.29 -7.81 7.04
CA GLN A 120 -3.11 -8.70 5.90
C GLN A 120 -2.55 -10.06 6.31
N THR A 121 -1.67 -10.13 7.32
CA THR A 121 -1.23 -11.42 7.89
C THR A 121 -2.39 -12.16 8.54
N TYR A 122 -3.27 -11.45 9.26
CA TYR A 122 -4.48 -12.03 9.85
C TYR A 122 -5.42 -12.57 8.77
N LEU A 123 -5.73 -11.78 7.74
CA LEU A 123 -6.58 -12.22 6.63
C LEU A 123 -6.00 -13.43 5.89
N ALA A 124 -4.70 -13.43 5.62
CA ALA A 124 -3.99 -14.56 5.05
C ALA A 124 -4.08 -15.81 5.95
N SER A 125 -3.99 -15.61 7.26
CA SER A 125 -4.03 -16.71 8.23
C SER A 125 -5.41 -17.34 8.35
N SER A 126 -6.48 -16.56 8.22
CA SER A 126 -7.85 -17.09 8.19
C SER A 126 -8.04 -18.01 7.00
N ALA A 127 -7.52 -17.63 5.84
CA ALA A 127 -7.45 -18.48 4.65
C ALA A 127 -6.68 -19.78 4.90
N LEU A 128 -5.51 -19.72 5.54
CA LEU A 128 -4.74 -20.91 5.94
C LEU A 128 -5.54 -21.81 6.89
N VAL A 129 -6.23 -21.24 7.88
CA VAL A 129 -7.04 -21.98 8.84
C VAL A 129 -8.19 -22.74 8.16
N ILE A 130 -8.88 -22.11 7.21
CA ILE A 130 -9.93 -22.76 6.41
C ILE A 130 -9.39 -24.01 5.70
N VAL A 131 -8.20 -23.88 5.10
CA VAL A 131 -7.53 -24.99 4.41
C VAL A 131 -7.15 -26.08 5.41
N VAL A 132 -6.53 -25.73 6.54
CA VAL A 132 -6.14 -26.69 7.58
C VAL A 132 -7.34 -27.50 8.07
N LEU A 133 -8.48 -26.85 8.33
CA LEU A 133 -9.71 -27.51 8.79
C LEU A 133 -10.32 -28.44 7.75
N ARG A 134 -10.10 -28.18 6.46
CA ARG A 134 -10.56 -29.08 5.39
C ARG A 134 -9.84 -30.43 5.42
N PHE A 135 -8.55 -30.45 5.78
CA PHE A 135 -7.74 -31.68 5.83
C PHE A 135 -7.70 -32.32 7.22
N PHE A 136 -7.77 -31.50 8.26
CA PHE A 136 -7.69 -31.90 9.65
C PHE A 136 -8.91 -31.36 10.41
N PRO A 137 -10.12 -31.90 10.14
CA PRO A 137 -11.36 -31.39 10.72
C PRO A 137 -11.38 -31.48 12.25
N ASP A 138 -10.65 -32.45 12.84
CA ASP A 138 -10.52 -32.60 14.29
C ASP A 138 -9.89 -31.36 14.97
N LEU A 139 -9.11 -30.56 14.22
CA LEU A 139 -8.56 -29.30 14.73
C LEU A 139 -9.63 -28.23 14.97
N ALA A 140 -10.87 -28.44 14.52
CA ALA A 140 -11.99 -27.55 14.82
C ALA A 140 -12.22 -27.38 16.33
N ALA A 141 -11.84 -28.36 17.15
CA ALA A 141 -11.90 -28.27 18.61
C ALA A 141 -11.10 -27.06 19.16
N TYR A 142 -10.07 -26.60 18.45
CA TYR A 142 -9.24 -25.46 18.84
C TYR A 142 -9.80 -24.10 18.38
N GLN A 143 -10.97 -24.07 17.75
CA GLN A 143 -11.64 -22.81 17.39
C GLN A 143 -12.44 -22.18 18.53
N SER A 144 -12.88 -22.97 19.51
CA SER A 144 -13.78 -22.49 20.58
C SER A 144 -13.06 -21.73 21.69
N VAL A 145 -11.79 -22.07 21.96
CA VAL A 145 -11.00 -21.42 23.01
C VAL A 145 -10.22 -20.25 22.42
N THR A 146 -10.41 -19.06 23.01
CA THR A 146 -9.83 -17.81 22.54
C THR A 146 -8.85 -17.21 23.54
N PHE A 147 -7.84 -16.52 23.00
CA PHE A 147 -6.89 -15.70 23.75
C PHE A 147 -6.78 -14.34 23.06
N LEU A 148 -6.94 -13.23 23.81
CA LEU A 148 -6.92 -11.86 23.27
C LEU A 148 -7.83 -11.62 22.03
N GLY A 149 -8.95 -12.35 21.95
CA GLY A 149 -9.93 -12.20 20.87
C GLY A 149 -9.71 -13.09 19.63
N LEU A 150 -8.70 -13.97 19.62
CA LEU A 150 -8.46 -14.92 18.52
C LEU A 150 -8.39 -16.36 19.07
N SER A 151 -8.90 -17.34 18.31
CA SER A 151 -8.84 -18.75 18.69
C SER A 151 -7.40 -19.29 18.70
N TRP A 152 -7.13 -20.39 19.41
CA TRP A 152 -5.81 -21.03 19.37
C TRP A 152 -5.39 -21.42 17.96
N LEU A 153 -6.33 -21.94 17.16
CA LEU A 153 -6.08 -22.26 15.76
C LEU A 153 -5.80 -21.00 14.93
N GLY A 154 -6.51 -19.90 15.20
CA GLY A 154 -6.25 -18.60 14.59
C GLY A 154 -4.86 -18.07 14.94
N TRP A 155 -4.46 -18.13 16.21
CA TRP A 155 -3.11 -17.74 16.66
C TRP A 155 -2.02 -18.57 15.99
N PHE A 156 -2.22 -19.88 15.87
CA PHE A 156 -1.30 -20.75 15.16
C PHE A 156 -1.16 -20.32 13.69
N GLY A 157 -2.28 -20.13 12.98
CA GLY A 157 -2.26 -19.67 11.59
C GLY A 157 -1.55 -18.31 11.44
N PHE A 158 -1.86 -17.37 12.32
CA PHE A 158 -1.28 -16.02 12.30
C PHE A 158 0.23 -16.07 12.55
N LEU A 159 0.68 -16.72 13.64
CA LEU A 159 2.10 -16.81 13.99
C LEU A 159 2.89 -17.64 12.98
N ALA A 160 2.31 -18.70 12.41
CA ALA A 160 2.95 -19.48 11.36
C ALA A 160 3.24 -18.61 10.12
N LEU A 161 2.24 -17.89 9.61
CA LEU A 161 2.44 -16.99 8.47
C LEU A 161 3.34 -15.80 8.83
N TRP A 162 3.25 -15.27 10.05
CA TRP A 162 4.12 -14.22 10.53
C TRP A 162 5.60 -14.65 10.50
N VAL A 163 5.92 -15.84 11.03
CA VAL A 163 7.29 -16.40 11.04
C VAL A 163 7.79 -16.63 9.61
N VAL A 164 6.95 -17.21 8.75
CA VAL A 164 7.33 -17.45 7.34
C VAL A 164 7.61 -16.13 6.62
N GLN A 165 6.76 -15.11 6.80
CA GLN A 165 6.97 -13.81 6.20
C GLN A 165 8.27 -13.15 6.70
N ALA A 166 8.53 -13.21 8.02
CA ALA A 166 9.76 -12.68 8.60
C ALA A 166 11.01 -13.41 8.07
N ALA A 167 10.94 -14.74 7.91
CA ALA A 167 12.03 -15.54 7.35
C ALA A 167 12.33 -15.16 5.90
N VAL A 168 11.31 -15.03 5.05
CA VAL A 168 11.48 -14.58 3.65
C VAL A 168 12.04 -13.17 3.61
N PHE A 169 11.51 -12.24 4.42
CA PHE A 169 12.02 -10.87 4.50
C PHE A 169 13.51 -10.80 4.88
N TRP A 170 13.96 -11.65 5.81
CA TRP A 170 15.35 -11.67 6.27
C TRP A 170 16.36 -11.98 5.16
N THR A 171 15.92 -12.66 4.09
CA THR A 171 16.77 -13.00 2.94
C THR A 171 17.18 -11.79 2.07
N GLY A 172 16.53 -10.63 2.25
CA GLY A 172 16.90 -9.36 1.61
C GLY A 172 16.13 -9.04 0.32
N MET A 173 16.27 -7.80 -0.15
CA MET A 173 15.45 -7.23 -1.24
C MET A 173 15.55 -7.98 -2.58
N GLU A 174 16.72 -8.53 -2.91
CA GLU A 174 16.92 -9.28 -4.16
C GLU A 174 16.18 -10.63 -4.16
N SER A 175 16.09 -11.29 -3.01
CA SER A 175 15.31 -12.52 -2.84
C SER A 175 13.82 -12.23 -2.92
N ILE A 176 13.37 -11.17 -2.24
CA ILE A 176 11.99 -10.65 -2.31
C ILE A 176 11.62 -10.36 -3.77
N ARG A 177 12.46 -9.64 -4.52
CA ARG A 177 12.25 -9.38 -5.95
C ARG A 177 12.03 -10.66 -6.76
N ARG A 178 12.90 -11.65 -6.61
CA ARG A 178 12.80 -12.93 -7.34
C ARG A 178 11.55 -13.71 -6.98
N PHE A 179 11.16 -13.67 -5.71
CA PHE A 179 9.92 -14.30 -5.25
C PHE A 179 8.70 -13.68 -5.96
N ILE A 180 8.62 -12.36 -6.00
CA ILE A 180 7.51 -11.61 -6.63
C ILE A 180 7.44 -11.86 -8.13
N ASP A 181 8.60 -11.81 -8.80
CA ASP A 181 8.71 -11.97 -10.25
C ASP A 181 8.02 -13.29 -10.71
N TRP A 182 8.05 -14.35 -9.89
CA TRP A 182 7.35 -15.61 -10.16
C TRP A 182 5.96 -15.72 -9.52
N ALA A 183 5.79 -15.24 -8.28
CA ALA A 183 4.54 -15.41 -7.54
C ALA A 183 3.36 -14.69 -8.20
N GLY A 184 3.56 -13.47 -8.72
CA GLY A 184 2.51 -12.71 -9.40
C GLY A 184 1.87 -13.48 -10.57
N PRO A 185 2.65 -13.93 -11.57
CA PRO A 185 2.14 -14.77 -12.65
C PRO A 185 1.50 -16.09 -12.19
N ALA A 186 2.05 -16.73 -11.16
CA ALA A 186 1.51 -17.99 -10.64
C ALA A 186 0.10 -17.85 -10.06
N VAL A 187 -0.19 -16.73 -9.37
CA VAL A 187 -1.54 -16.42 -8.88
C VAL A 187 -2.52 -16.30 -10.02
N TYR A 188 -2.15 -15.58 -11.09
CA TYR A 188 -3.02 -15.41 -12.25
C TYR A 188 -3.37 -16.72 -12.92
N ALA A 189 -2.43 -17.64 -13.04
CA ALA A 189 -2.71 -18.97 -13.59
C ALA A 189 -3.80 -19.69 -12.77
N VAL A 190 -3.71 -19.64 -11.44
CA VAL A 190 -4.72 -20.25 -10.55
C VAL A 190 -6.05 -19.50 -10.61
N MET A 191 -6.03 -18.17 -10.61
CA MET A 191 -7.23 -17.33 -10.68
C MET A 191 -8.00 -17.53 -12.01
N PHE A 192 -7.30 -17.59 -13.14
CA PHE A 192 -7.92 -17.89 -14.43
C PHE A 192 -8.43 -19.33 -14.52
N ALA A 193 -7.70 -20.30 -13.96
CA ALA A 193 -8.18 -21.67 -13.87
C ALA A 193 -9.45 -21.78 -13.02
N LEU A 194 -9.49 -21.10 -11.88
CA LEU A 194 -10.66 -21.03 -11.01
C LEU A 194 -11.85 -20.36 -11.72
N ALA A 195 -11.63 -19.22 -12.39
CA ALA A 195 -12.69 -18.55 -13.15
C ALA A 195 -13.22 -19.43 -14.28
N GLY A 196 -12.34 -20.12 -15.02
CA GLY A 196 -12.74 -21.08 -16.06
C GLY A 196 -13.57 -22.24 -15.50
N TRP A 197 -13.18 -22.76 -14.33
CA TRP A 197 -13.95 -23.80 -13.63
C TRP A 197 -15.32 -23.30 -13.15
N ILE A 198 -15.40 -22.08 -12.61
CA ILE A 198 -16.67 -21.44 -12.22
C ILE A 198 -17.58 -21.29 -13.43
N VAL A 199 -17.09 -20.75 -14.55
CA VAL A 199 -17.88 -20.57 -15.78
C VAL A 199 -18.35 -21.91 -16.32
N TRP A 200 -17.50 -22.94 -16.31
CA TRP A 200 -17.86 -24.28 -16.75
C TRP A 200 -18.98 -24.90 -15.90
N ARG A 201 -18.95 -24.69 -14.57
CA ARG A 201 -19.93 -25.28 -13.64
C ARG A 201 -21.22 -24.47 -13.53
N ALA A 202 -21.14 -23.14 -13.58
CA ALA A 202 -22.29 -22.24 -13.54
C ALA A 202 -23.01 -22.15 -14.90
N GLY A 203 -22.27 -22.29 -16.01
CA GLY A 203 -22.75 -21.96 -17.36
C GLY A 203 -22.70 -20.45 -17.63
N TRP A 204 -22.38 -20.07 -18.87
CA TRP A 204 -22.17 -18.67 -19.28
C TRP A 204 -23.38 -17.77 -18.99
N ASP A 205 -24.59 -18.27 -19.20
CA ASP A 205 -25.83 -17.50 -19.03
C ASP A 205 -26.12 -17.13 -17.56
N ASN A 206 -25.49 -17.82 -16.62
CA ASN A 206 -25.67 -17.59 -15.18
C ASN A 206 -24.60 -16.63 -14.60
N ILE A 207 -23.67 -16.14 -15.41
CA ILE A 207 -22.69 -15.13 -15.01
C ILE A 207 -23.30 -13.74 -15.26
N SER A 208 -23.76 -13.09 -14.19
CA SER A 208 -24.36 -11.76 -14.28
C SER A 208 -23.41 -10.65 -13.84
N PHE A 209 -23.29 -9.63 -14.70
CA PHE A 209 -22.60 -8.37 -14.44
C PHE A 209 -23.55 -7.25 -13.98
N THR A 210 -24.81 -7.58 -13.73
CA THR A 210 -25.84 -6.66 -13.24
C THR A 210 -26.33 -6.99 -11.83
N LEU A 211 -25.79 -8.05 -11.21
CA LEU A 211 -26.02 -8.36 -9.79
C LEU A 211 -25.68 -7.13 -8.94
N ALA A 212 -26.66 -6.72 -8.15
CA ALA A 212 -26.58 -5.69 -7.12
C ALA A 212 -27.43 -6.14 -5.92
N GLU A 213 -26.95 -5.93 -4.70
CA GLU A 213 -27.74 -6.22 -3.49
C GLU A 213 -28.87 -5.19 -3.27
N LYS A 214 -28.72 -3.99 -3.84
CA LYS A 214 -29.71 -2.90 -3.87
C LYS A 214 -29.63 -2.17 -5.21
N GLU A 215 -30.78 -1.78 -5.78
CA GLU A 215 -30.81 -0.97 -6.99
C GLU A 215 -30.78 0.52 -6.65
N LEU A 216 -29.62 1.16 -6.88
CA LEU A 216 -29.51 2.61 -6.93
C LEU A 216 -29.56 3.09 -8.38
N SER A 217 -30.32 4.16 -8.65
CA SER A 217 -30.46 4.74 -9.99
C SER A 217 -30.26 6.26 -10.00
N GLY A 218 -29.96 6.81 -11.18
CA GLY A 218 -29.79 8.25 -11.39
C GLY A 218 -28.64 8.87 -10.58
N TRP A 219 -28.88 10.05 -10.00
CA TRP A 219 -27.87 10.81 -9.27
C TRP A 219 -27.37 10.15 -7.99
N ALA A 220 -28.20 9.31 -7.35
CA ALA A 220 -27.79 8.56 -6.16
C ALA A 220 -26.68 7.55 -6.52
N ALA A 221 -26.86 6.80 -7.61
CA ALA A 221 -25.84 5.87 -8.10
C ALA A 221 -24.56 6.60 -8.53
N PHE A 222 -24.67 7.74 -9.22
CA PHE A 222 -23.50 8.54 -9.60
C PHE A 222 -22.69 8.99 -8.38
N GLY A 223 -23.35 9.49 -7.33
CA GLY A 223 -22.70 9.88 -6.08
C GLY A 223 -21.95 8.71 -5.42
N GLN A 224 -22.56 7.52 -5.39
CA GLN A 224 -21.91 6.32 -4.86
C GLN A 224 -20.71 5.86 -5.71
N VAL A 225 -20.78 6.00 -7.04
CA VAL A 225 -19.62 5.72 -7.92
C VAL A 225 -18.47 6.67 -7.63
N VAL A 226 -18.73 7.97 -7.49
CA VAL A 226 -17.70 8.97 -7.15
C VAL A 226 -17.08 8.68 -5.77
N MET A 227 -17.91 8.29 -4.80
CA MET A 227 -17.43 7.87 -3.48
C MET A 227 -16.59 6.59 -3.56
N ALA A 228 -17.01 5.59 -4.32
CA ALA A 228 -16.25 4.37 -4.54
C ALA A 228 -14.88 4.63 -5.21
N ILE A 229 -14.81 5.55 -6.18
CA ILE A 229 -13.54 6.01 -6.77
C ILE A 229 -12.62 6.59 -5.68
N ALA A 230 -13.18 7.41 -4.78
CA ALA A 230 -12.40 8.02 -3.72
C ALA A 230 -11.89 6.99 -2.69
N LEU A 231 -12.69 5.98 -2.39
CA LEU A 231 -12.29 4.84 -1.55
C LEU A 231 -11.15 4.04 -2.21
N VAL A 232 -11.22 3.78 -3.52
CA VAL A 232 -10.15 3.08 -4.26
C VAL A 232 -8.84 3.84 -4.16
N VAL A 233 -8.87 5.16 -4.38
CA VAL A 233 -7.67 6.00 -4.26
C VAL A 233 -7.13 5.99 -2.82
N SER A 234 -8.01 6.06 -1.83
CA SER A 234 -7.63 6.01 -0.42
C SER A 234 -7.00 4.67 -0.05
N TYR A 235 -7.54 3.54 -0.52
CA TYR A 235 -7.02 2.20 -0.29
C TYR A 235 -5.59 2.03 -0.81
N PHE A 236 -5.32 2.48 -2.04
CA PHE A 236 -3.99 2.38 -2.65
C PHE A 236 -3.01 3.49 -2.21
N SER A 237 -3.46 4.47 -1.43
CA SER A 237 -2.64 5.64 -1.07
C SER A 237 -1.39 5.27 -0.25
N GLY A 238 -1.50 4.33 0.70
CA GLY A 238 -0.39 3.89 1.55
C GLY A 238 0.76 3.28 0.73
N PRO A 239 0.51 2.21 -0.05
CA PRO A 239 1.51 1.63 -0.95
C PRO A 239 2.06 2.64 -1.96
N THR A 240 1.20 3.51 -2.51
CA THR A 240 1.59 4.48 -3.53
C THR A 240 2.54 5.55 -2.98
N LEU A 241 2.36 6.00 -1.72
CA LEU A 241 3.22 7.01 -1.11
C LEU A 241 4.68 6.52 -1.00
N ASN A 242 4.85 5.24 -0.67
CA ASN A 242 6.15 4.59 -0.53
C ASN A 242 6.62 3.90 -1.80
N PHE A 243 5.94 4.10 -2.91
CA PHE A 243 6.34 3.49 -4.17
C PHE A 243 7.77 3.88 -4.59
N GLY A 244 8.28 5.01 -4.05
CA GLY A 244 9.68 5.41 -4.10
C GLY A 244 10.69 4.36 -3.59
N ASP A 245 10.31 3.53 -2.63
CA ASP A 245 11.14 2.44 -2.09
C ASP A 245 11.45 1.37 -3.15
N PHE A 246 10.59 1.23 -4.16
CA PHE A 246 10.76 0.31 -5.27
C PHE A 246 11.26 1.03 -6.53
N SER A 247 10.72 2.20 -6.85
CA SER A 247 11.10 2.94 -8.07
C SER A 247 12.57 3.36 -8.06
N ARG A 248 13.19 3.52 -6.88
CA ARG A 248 14.62 3.78 -6.73
C ARG A 248 15.52 2.76 -7.43
N TYR A 249 15.05 1.52 -7.60
CA TYR A 249 15.82 0.46 -8.25
C TYR A 249 15.66 0.43 -9.78
N CYS A 250 14.74 1.23 -10.35
CA CYS A 250 14.42 1.21 -11.78
C CYS A 250 15.40 2.01 -12.63
N ARG A 251 15.82 1.42 -13.75
CA ARG A 251 16.75 2.02 -14.72
C ARG A 251 16.29 3.37 -15.27
N SER A 252 14.99 3.56 -15.45
CA SER A 252 14.43 4.74 -16.08
C SER A 252 12.99 4.99 -15.66
N MET A 253 12.54 6.24 -15.75
CA MET A 253 11.10 6.54 -15.63
C MET A 253 10.25 5.96 -16.76
N ALA A 254 10.83 5.64 -17.93
CA ALA A 254 10.10 4.95 -18.98
C ALA A 254 9.73 3.52 -18.54
N ASP A 255 10.66 2.82 -17.90
CA ASP A 255 10.40 1.51 -17.30
C ASP A 255 9.35 1.57 -16.19
N VAL A 256 9.46 2.57 -15.29
CA VAL A 256 8.47 2.78 -14.23
C VAL A 256 7.08 3.01 -14.81
N ARG A 257 6.94 3.93 -15.78
CA ARG A 257 5.64 4.25 -16.39
C ARG A 257 5.03 3.07 -17.12
N ARG A 258 5.86 2.31 -17.85
CA ARG A 258 5.43 1.10 -18.55
C ARG A 258 4.98 0.02 -17.56
N GLY A 259 5.77 -0.23 -16.52
CA GLY A 259 5.42 -1.17 -15.47
C GLY A 259 4.14 -0.79 -14.73
N ASN A 260 3.98 0.50 -14.39
CA ASN A 260 2.76 1.02 -13.78
C ASN A 260 1.55 0.89 -14.71
N PHE A 261 1.68 1.15 -16.01
CA PHE A 261 0.55 0.99 -16.95
C PHE A 261 0.08 -0.47 -17.05
N TRP A 262 1.01 -1.42 -17.18
CA TRP A 262 0.63 -2.82 -17.25
C TRP A 262 0.17 -3.36 -15.89
N GLY A 263 0.78 -2.92 -14.79
CA GLY A 263 0.53 -3.42 -13.44
C GLY A 263 -0.67 -2.79 -12.73
N LEU A 264 -1.02 -1.55 -13.07
CA LEU A 264 -2.19 -0.87 -12.51
C LEU A 264 -3.40 -1.05 -13.43
N PRO A 265 -3.71 -0.23 -14.43
CA PRO A 265 -5.00 -0.33 -15.12
C PRO A 265 -5.24 -1.65 -15.85
N VAL A 266 -4.24 -2.22 -16.53
CA VAL A 266 -4.44 -3.46 -17.33
C VAL A 266 -4.60 -4.68 -16.43
N ASN A 267 -3.65 -4.89 -15.53
CA ASN A 267 -3.67 -5.96 -14.55
C ASN A 267 -4.90 -5.86 -13.62
N PHE A 268 -5.21 -4.66 -13.13
CA PHE A 268 -6.38 -4.44 -12.27
C PHE A 268 -7.71 -4.68 -13.00
N LEU A 269 -7.80 -4.38 -14.30
CA LEU A 269 -8.94 -4.78 -15.13
C LEU A 269 -9.09 -6.31 -15.17
N ALA A 270 -8.01 -7.04 -15.45
CA ALA A 270 -8.03 -8.50 -15.46
C ALA A 270 -8.44 -9.08 -14.11
N PHE A 271 -7.86 -8.56 -13.02
CA PHE A 271 -8.23 -8.90 -11.64
C PHE A 271 -9.72 -8.66 -11.36
N SER A 272 -10.22 -7.47 -11.71
CA SER A 272 -11.60 -7.07 -11.43
C SER A 272 -12.60 -7.96 -12.19
N LEU A 273 -12.35 -8.23 -13.47
CA LEU A 273 -13.18 -9.13 -14.28
C LEU A 273 -13.20 -10.54 -13.71
N VAL A 274 -12.03 -11.11 -13.41
CA VAL A 274 -11.92 -12.45 -12.85
C VAL A 274 -12.63 -12.55 -11.50
N THR A 275 -12.48 -11.53 -10.64
CA THR A 275 -13.16 -11.47 -9.34
C THR A 275 -14.66 -11.44 -9.51
N VAL A 276 -15.20 -10.56 -10.37
CA VAL A 276 -16.65 -10.50 -10.64
C VAL A 276 -17.18 -11.83 -11.18
N VAL A 277 -16.46 -12.48 -12.10
CA VAL A 277 -16.85 -13.79 -12.65
C VAL A 277 -16.88 -14.87 -11.56
N ILE A 278 -15.84 -14.96 -10.72
CA ILE A 278 -15.79 -15.95 -9.63
C ILE A 278 -16.93 -15.71 -8.65
N VAL A 279 -17.09 -14.47 -8.17
CA VAL A 279 -18.09 -14.13 -7.16
C VAL A 279 -19.50 -14.33 -7.72
N SER A 280 -19.82 -13.79 -8.90
CA SER A 280 -21.16 -13.96 -9.50
C SER A 280 -21.50 -15.42 -9.77
N GLY A 281 -20.53 -16.23 -10.22
CA GLY A 281 -20.74 -17.66 -10.46
C GLY A 281 -20.82 -18.52 -9.21
N THR A 282 -20.43 -18.03 -8.03
CA THR A 282 -20.63 -18.77 -6.78
C THR A 282 -22.10 -18.89 -6.39
N LEU A 283 -22.93 -17.88 -6.67
CA LEU A 283 -24.36 -17.90 -6.39
C LEU A 283 -25.09 -19.08 -7.06
N PRO A 284 -25.00 -19.31 -8.38
CA PRO A 284 -25.65 -20.45 -9.02
C PRO A 284 -25.03 -21.80 -8.65
N ILE A 285 -23.75 -21.86 -8.25
CA ILE A 285 -23.06 -23.12 -7.92
C ILE A 285 -23.31 -23.54 -6.46
N PHE A 286 -23.23 -22.60 -5.53
CA PHE A 286 -23.23 -22.83 -4.08
C PHE A 286 -24.46 -22.28 -3.37
N GLY A 287 -25.33 -21.53 -4.06
CA GLY A 287 -26.54 -20.93 -3.49
C GLY A 287 -26.32 -19.59 -2.77
N GLU A 288 -25.08 -19.11 -2.69
CA GLU A 288 -24.71 -17.84 -2.05
C GLU A 288 -23.51 -17.20 -2.75
N MET A 289 -23.37 -15.88 -2.62
CA MET A 289 -22.19 -15.16 -3.11
C MET A 289 -21.03 -15.33 -2.14
N ILE A 290 -19.95 -15.96 -2.61
CA ILE A 290 -18.70 -16.10 -1.89
C ILE A 290 -17.73 -15.06 -2.44
N HIS A 291 -17.42 -14.06 -1.63
CA HIS A 291 -16.57 -12.93 -2.03
C HIS A 291 -15.06 -13.23 -1.98
N ASP A 292 -14.65 -14.26 -1.21
CA ASP A 292 -13.26 -14.67 -1.06
C ASP A 292 -12.93 -15.85 -2.01
N PRO A 293 -11.97 -15.68 -2.94
CA PRO A 293 -11.55 -16.77 -3.84
C PRO A 293 -10.94 -17.95 -3.08
N ILE A 294 -10.34 -17.75 -1.91
CA ILE A 294 -9.75 -18.83 -1.11
C ILE A 294 -10.86 -19.67 -0.49
N ALA A 295 -11.88 -19.03 0.09
CA ALA A 295 -13.09 -19.70 0.55
C ALA A 295 -13.81 -20.43 -0.60
N THR A 296 -13.81 -19.85 -1.80
CA THR A 296 -14.36 -20.50 -3.00
C THR A 296 -13.60 -21.78 -3.35
N VAL A 297 -12.26 -21.75 -3.35
CA VAL A 297 -11.45 -22.94 -3.58
C VAL A 297 -11.71 -24.02 -2.52
N ALA A 298 -11.85 -23.64 -1.26
CA ALA A 298 -12.12 -24.59 -0.17
C ALA A 298 -13.46 -25.34 -0.32
N ARG A 299 -14.41 -24.79 -1.11
CA ARG A 299 -15.70 -25.40 -1.44
C ARG A 299 -15.64 -26.36 -2.64
N ILE A 300 -14.51 -26.44 -3.35
CA ILE A 300 -14.35 -27.33 -4.49
C ILE A 300 -14.27 -28.78 -4.00
N ASP A 301 -15.10 -29.65 -4.59
CA ASP A 301 -15.13 -31.08 -4.28
C ASP A 301 -14.01 -31.84 -5.03
N ASN A 302 -12.76 -31.39 -4.84
CA ASN A 302 -11.56 -32.03 -5.38
C ASN A 302 -10.35 -31.69 -4.51
N THR A 303 -9.85 -32.69 -3.78
CA THR A 303 -8.75 -32.54 -2.82
C THR A 303 -7.48 -31.98 -3.46
N THR A 304 -7.12 -32.40 -4.67
CA THR A 304 -5.93 -31.93 -5.39
C THR A 304 -6.06 -30.47 -5.80
N ALA A 305 -7.24 -30.06 -6.30
CA ALA A 305 -7.51 -28.68 -6.66
C ALA A 305 -7.46 -27.75 -5.42
N VAL A 306 -8.01 -28.22 -4.29
CA VAL A 306 -7.94 -27.51 -3.02
C VAL A 306 -6.49 -27.36 -2.56
N LEU A 307 -5.68 -28.42 -2.58
CA LEU A 307 -4.27 -28.36 -2.19
C LEU A 307 -3.46 -27.38 -3.04
N LEU A 308 -3.58 -27.48 -4.37
CA LEU A 308 -2.86 -26.61 -5.30
C LEU A 308 -3.32 -25.16 -5.16
N GLY A 309 -4.62 -24.91 -5.12
CA GLY A 309 -5.17 -23.56 -4.96
C GLY A 309 -4.76 -22.94 -3.63
N ALA A 310 -4.97 -23.65 -2.53
CA ALA A 310 -4.61 -23.20 -1.19
C ALA A 310 -3.11 -22.89 -1.05
N PHE A 311 -2.24 -23.79 -1.50
CA PHE A 311 -0.80 -23.58 -1.42
C PHE A 311 -0.36 -22.36 -2.24
N THR A 312 -0.91 -22.20 -3.45
CA THR A 312 -0.62 -21.02 -4.27
C THR A 312 -1.12 -19.73 -3.61
N PHE A 313 -2.36 -19.70 -3.10
CA PHE A 313 -2.91 -18.51 -2.45
C PHE A 313 -2.18 -18.13 -1.17
N VAL A 314 -1.83 -19.09 -0.32
CA VAL A 314 -1.07 -18.82 0.90
C VAL A 314 0.33 -18.31 0.54
N THR A 315 1.02 -18.98 -0.38
CA THR A 315 2.37 -18.58 -0.84
C THR A 315 2.35 -17.18 -1.45
N ALA A 316 1.37 -16.91 -2.30
CA ALA A 316 1.18 -15.60 -2.89
C ALA A 316 0.92 -14.54 -1.83
N THR A 317 -0.04 -14.76 -0.94
CA THR A 317 -0.44 -13.77 0.07
C THR A 317 0.74 -13.41 0.99
N VAL A 318 1.59 -14.38 1.34
CA VAL A 318 2.85 -14.15 2.05
C VAL A 318 3.75 -13.18 1.29
N GLY A 319 4.02 -13.43 0.01
CA GLY A 319 4.86 -12.53 -0.80
C GLY A 319 4.28 -11.14 -0.96
N ILE A 320 2.97 -11.07 -1.22
CA ILE A 320 2.24 -9.83 -1.44
C ILE A 320 2.35 -8.94 -0.21
N ASN A 321 2.12 -9.50 0.99
CA ASN A 321 2.14 -8.72 2.21
C ASN A 321 3.55 -8.26 2.60
N ILE A 322 4.58 -9.06 2.33
CA ILE A 322 5.98 -8.63 2.51
C ILE A 322 6.24 -7.35 1.70
N VAL A 323 5.81 -7.34 0.45
CA VAL A 323 6.09 -6.25 -0.47
C VAL A 323 5.31 -5.00 -0.12
N ALA A 324 3.99 -5.14 0.04
CA ALA A 324 3.10 -4.01 0.25
C ALA A 324 3.29 -3.35 1.61
N ASN A 325 3.52 -4.16 2.66
CA ASN A 325 3.39 -3.70 4.04
C ASN A 325 4.61 -3.98 4.92
N PHE A 326 5.63 -4.72 4.46
CA PHE A 326 6.81 -5.05 5.26
C PHE A 326 8.07 -4.31 4.78
N VAL A 327 8.26 -4.15 3.46
CA VAL A 327 9.42 -3.44 2.90
C VAL A 327 9.42 -1.94 3.22
N SER A 328 8.29 -1.27 3.07
CA SER A 328 8.19 0.18 3.34
C SER A 328 8.48 0.59 4.79
N PRO A 329 7.86 -0.01 5.82
CA PRO A 329 8.18 0.38 7.19
C PRO A 329 9.62 0.04 7.58
N ALA A 330 10.24 -0.94 6.93
CA ALA A 330 11.65 -1.24 7.14
C ALA A 330 12.56 -0.06 6.74
N PHE A 331 12.28 0.61 5.61
CA PHE A 331 12.97 1.85 5.26
C PHE A 331 12.58 3.02 6.16
N ASP A 332 11.30 3.16 6.49
CA ASP A 332 10.80 4.25 7.33
C ASP A 332 11.45 4.24 8.72
N PHE A 333 11.48 3.09 9.40
CA PHE A 333 12.10 2.95 10.70
C PHE A 333 13.63 3.03 10.64
N ALA A 334 14.26 2.51 9.57
CA ALA A 334 15.69 2.68 9.36
C ALA A 334 16.06 4.17 9.24
N ASN A 335 15.21 4.99 8.59
CA ASN A 335 15.46 6.42 8.45
C ASN A 335 15.44 7.19 9.79
N VAL A 336 14.73 6.70 10.81
CA VAL A 336 14.66 7.36 12.12
C VAL A 336 16.02 7.40 12.81
N ALA A 337 16.77 6.30 12.74
CA ALA A 337 18.10 6.20 13.32
C ALA A 337 19.02 5.31 12.46
N PRO A 338 19.51 5.79 11.30
CA PRO A 338 20.25 4.99 10.32
C PRO A 338 21.46 4.23 10.87
N SER A 339 22.15 4.80 11.86
CA SER A 339 23.32 4.19 12.51
C SER A 339 22.98 3.06 13.50
N ARG A 340 21.69 2.88 13.84
CA ARG A 340 21.24 1.91 14.84
C ARG A 340 20.20 0.94 14.29
N ILE A 341 19.41 1.37 13.31
CA ILE A 341 18.32 0.61 12.72
C ILE A 341 18.69 0.34 11.26
N SER A 342 19.11 -0.89 10.98
CA SER A 342 19.22 -1.39 9.60
C SER A 342 17.83 -1.66 9.03
N TRP A 343 17.74 -1.84 7.73
CA TRP A 343 16.48 -2.23 7.07
C TRP A 343 15.90 -3.52 7.67
N ARG A 344 16.75 -4.52 7.97
CA ARG A 344 16.30 -5.75 8.66
C ARG A 344 15.74 -5.46 10.04
N ALA A 345 16.41 -4.63 10.83
CA ALA A 345 15.95 -4.26 12.16
C ALA A 345 14.63 -3.47 12.11
N GLY A 346 14.52 -2.51 11.18
CA GLY A 346 13.30 -1.73 10.94
C GLY A 346 12.12 -2.63 10.58
N GLY A 347 12.33 -3.59 9.69
CA GLY A 347 11.31 -4.59 9.37
C GLY A 347 10.88 -5.37 10.62
N MET A 348 11.80 -5.90 11.42
CA MET A 348 11.42 -6.68 12.60
C MET A 348 10.70 -5.85 13.66
N ILE A 349 11.00 -4.55 13.78
CA ILE A 349 10.21 -3.64 14.61
C ILE A 349 8.76 -3.61 14.10
N ALA A 350 8.55 -3.43 12.79
CA ALA A 350 7.22 -3.45 12.18
C ALA A 350 6.48 -4.76 12.43
N ALA A 351 7.15 -5.89 12.20
CA ALA A 351 6.58 -7.21 12.34
C ALA A 351 6.20 -7.53 13.80
N VAL A 352 7.07 -7.22 14.76
CA VAL A 352 6.77 -7.45 16.18
C VAL A 352 5.66 -6.52 16.65
N ALA A 353 5.70 -5.24 16.28
CA ALA A 353 4.66 -4.27 16.62
C ALA A 353 3.28 -4.68 16.08
N SER A 354 3.21 -5.35 14.93
CA SER A 354 1.94 -5.78 14.34
C SER A 354 1.24 -6.91 15.11
N ILE A 355 1.92 -7.59 16.03
CA ILE A 355 1.29 -8.57 16.93
C ILE A 355 0.51 -7.82 18.02
N PHE A 356 1.11 -6.76 18.58
CA PHE A 356 0.56 -6.01 19.72
C PHE A 356 -0.66 -5.15 19.35
N ILE A 357 -0.80 -4.76 18.09
CA ILE A 357 -2.02 -4.08 17.62
C ILE A 357 -3.24 -5.01 17.59
N THR A 358 -3.05 -6.33 17.74
CA THR A 358 -4.11 -7.35 17.66
C THR A 358 -4.99 -7.16 16.42
N PRO A 359 -4.44 -7.37 15.21
CA PRO A 359 -5.06 -6.93 13.96
C PRO A 359 -6.45 -7.52 13.71
N TRP A 360 -6.76 -8.69 14.26
CA TRP A 360 -8.11 -9.27 14.24
C TRP A 360 -9.13 -8.44 15.03
N ASN A 361 -8.76 -7.85 16.17
CA ASN A 361 -9.65 -6.98 16.94
C ASN A 361 -9.91 -5.66 16.21
N LEU A 362 -8.91 -5.17 15.48
CA LEU A 362 -9.04 -4.00 14.62
C LEU A 362 -9.95 -4.32 13.42
N PHE A 363 -9.71 -5.44 12.74
CA PHE A 363 -10.42 -5.79 11.51
C PHE A 363 -11.86 -6.25 11.74
N ASN A 364 -12.10 -7.05 12.77
CA ASN A 364 -13.44 -7.60 13.06
C ASN A 364 -14.39 -6.57 13.67
N ASN A 365 -13.93 -5.33 13.92
CA ASN A 365 -14.76 -4.24 14.41
C ASN A 365 -14.91 -3.17 13.30
N PRO A 366 -16.08 -3.11 12.62
CA PRO A 366 -16.32 -2.17 11.52
C PRO A 366 -16.11 -0.71 11.91
N GLU A 367 -16.52 -0.29 13.10
CA GLU A 367 -16.34 1.09 13.52
C GLU A 367 -14.85 1.41 13.71
N VAL A 368 -14.12 0.52 14.39
CA VAL A 368 -12.69 0.75 14.70
C VAL A 368 -11.85 0.74 13.42
N ILE A 369 -12.13 -0.16 12.47
CA ILE A 369 -11.42 -0.15 11.18
C ILE A 369 -11.72 1.13 10.39
N HIS A 370 -12.99 1.57 10.32
CA HIS A 370 -13.35 2.82 9.62
C HIS A 370 -12.67 4.04 10.24
N TYR A 371 -12.78 4.22 11.56
CA TYR A 371 -12.11 5.32 12.26
C TYR A 371 -10.60 5.30 12.08
N THR A 372 -10.00 4.11 12.13
CA THR A 372 -8.55 3.96 11.93
C THR A 372 -8.16 4.37 10.51
N LEU A 373 -8.84 3.86 9.49
CA LEU A 373 -8.55 4.21 8.09
C LEU A 373 -8.74 5.71 7.82
N ASP A 374 -9.79 6.32 8.36
CA ASP A 374 -10.07 7.74 8.15
C ASP A 374 -9.01 8.64 8.81
N VAL A 375 -8.63 8.34 10.05
CA VAL A 375 -7.55 9.05 10.76
C VAL A 375 -6.22 8.93 10.02
N LEU A 376 -5.92 7.73 9.52
CA LEU A 376 -4.69 7.49 8.76
C LEU A 376 -4.72 8.23 7.40
N ALA A 377 -5.86 8.22 6.70
CA ALA A 377 -6.04 8.94 5.43
C ALA A 377 -5.90 10.46 5.60
N ALA A 378 -6.43 11.02 6.69
CA ALA A 378 -6.29 12.43 7.06
C ALA A 378 -4.82 12.85 7.23
N CYS A 379 -3.96 11.94 7.68
CA CYS A 379 -2.53 12.16 7.84
C CYS A 379 -1.73 11.90 6.55
N ILE A 380 -2.14 10.94 5.72
CA ILE A 380 -1.46 10.57 4.46
C ILE A 380 -1.66 11.61 3.36
N GLY A 381 -2.90 12.06 3.14
CA GLY A 381 -3.23 12.99 2.05
C GLY A 381 -2.29 14.20 1.97
N PRO A 382 -2.08 14.94 3.08
CA PRO A 382 -1.18 16.10 3.09
C PRO A 382 0.26 15.79 2.71
N LEU A 383 0.76 14.58 3.01
CA LEU A 383 2.12 14.16 2.65
C LEU A 383 2.32 14.11 1.13
N PHE A 384 1.33 13.60 0.39
CA PHE A 384 1.34 13.63 -1.07
C PHE A 384 1.41 15.06 -1.58
N GLY A 385 0.53 15.92 -1.09
CA GLY A 385 0.46 17.32 -1.48
C GLY A 385 1.78 18.05 -1.31
N ILE A 386 2.34 17.96 -0.09
CA ILE A 386 3.61 18.61 0.27
C ILE A 386 4.75 18.09 -0.61
N LEU A 387 4.87 16.76 -0.76
CA LEU A 387 5.94 16.15 -1.54
C LEU A 387 5.89 16.54 -3.02
N LEU A 388 4.70 16.46 -3.63
CA LEU A 388 4.53 16.77 -5.04
C LEU A 388 4.74 18.27 -5.32
N VAL A 389 4.23 19.14 -4.45
CA VAL A 389 4.43 20.60 -4.57
C VAL A 389 5.91 20.96 -4.39
N ASP A 390 6.57 20.42 -3.37
CA ASP A 390 7.99 20.69 -3.13
C ASP A 390 8.83 20.30 -4.35
N TYR A 391 8.69 19.06 -4.82
CA TYR A 391 9.50 18.55 -5.91
C TYR A 391 9.17 19.20 -7.26
N TYR A 392 7.90 19.26 -7.69
CA TYR A 392 7.54 19.73 -9.03
C TYR A 392 7.43 21.26 -9.12
N LEU A 393 6.84 21.92 -8.13
CA LEU A 393 6.51 23.34 -8.22
C LEU A 393 7.58 24.24 -7.60
N ILE A 394 8.17 23.85 -6.48
CA ILE A 394 9.16 24.68 -5.75
C ILE A 394 10.57 24.40 -6.26
N LYS A 395 11.02 23.14 -6.16
CA LYS A 395 12.38 22.71 -6.52
C LYS A 395 12.56 22.34 -7.99
N LYS A 396 11.49 22.43 -8.80
CA LYS A 396 11.50 22.23 -10.26
C LYS A 396 12.22 20.95 -10.70
N GLN A 397 12.00 19.87 -9.95
CA GLN A 397 12.53 18.52 -10.20
C GLN A 397 14.06 18.42 -10.08
N GLN A 398 14.68 19.34 -9.34
CA GLN A 398 16.11 19.32 -9.04
C GLN A 398 16.36 18.75 -7.65
N ILE A 399 17.28 17.78 -7.56
CA ILE A 399 17.66 17.11 -6.32
C ILE A 399 19.18 17.16 -6.21
N ASP A 400 19.67 17.63 -5.07
CA ASP A 400 21.07 17.50 -4.69
C ASP A 400 21.19 16.26 -3.78
N VAL A 401 21.61 15.14 -4.34
CA VAL A 401 21.57 13.85 -3.65
C VAL A 401 22.49 13.85 -2.42
N ASP A 402 23.69 14.41 -2.55
CA ASP A 402 24.66 14.45 -1.46
C ASP A 402 24.17 15.33 -0.30
N ALA A 403 23.48 16.43 -0.61
CA ALA A 403 22.87 17.27 0.42
C ALA A 403 21.78 16.56 1.23
N LEU A 404 21.16 15.47 0.72
CA LEU A 404 20.20 14.68 1.50
C LEU A 404 20.85 13.95 2.67
N PHE A 405 22.18 13.80 2.66
CA PHE A 405 22.96 13.14 3.70
C PHE A 405 23.85 14.10 4.50
N ASN A 406 23.63 15.41 4.35
CA ASN A 406 24.37 16.44 5.05
C ASN A 406 23.53 17.05 6.21
N ASP A 407 23.97 16.87 7.45
CA ASP A 407 23.35 17.44 8.65
C ASP A 407 24.09 18.66 9.22
N THR A 408 24.96 19.32 8.43
CA THR A 408 25.57 20.58 8.85
C THR A 408 24.56 21.74 8.77
N PRO A 409 24.73 22.80 9.59
CA PRO A 409 23.89 23.99 9.49
C PRO A 409 23.91 24.72 8.14
N SER A 410 24.97 24.51 7.36
CA SER A 410 25.11 25.01 5.99
C SER A 410 24.51 24.08 4.92
N GLY A 411 24.02 22.90 5.31
CA GLY A 411 23.43 21.93 4.41
C GLY A 411 22.14 22.46 3.77
N ARG A 412 21.97 22.19 2.48
CA ARG A 412 20.85 22.71 1.68
C ARG A 412 19.46 22.30 2.21
N TYR A 413 19.36 21.11 2.80
CA TYR A 413 18.13 20.59 3.39
C TYR A 413 18.15 20.62 4.92
N TRP A 414 19.01 21.44 5.52
CA TRP A 414 19.07 21.63 6.97
C TRP A 414 17.88 22.44 7.49
N TYR A 415 17.44 23.47 6.77
CA TYR A 415 16.40 24.40 7.24
C TYR A 415 16.71 24.96 8.64
N THR A 416 15.78 24.88 9.59
CA THR A 416 15.98 25.34 10.97
C THR A 416 16.20 24.13 11.87
N ASN A 417 17.45 23.90 12.29
CA ASN A 417 17.85 22.77 13.13
C ASN A 417 17.47 21.39 12.55
N GLY A 418 17.55 21.23 11.23
CA GLY A 418 17.23 19.99 10.52
C GLY A 418 15.75 19.83 10.15
N ILE A 419 14.89 20.82 10.44
CA ILE A 419 13.44 20.73 10.27
C ILE A 419 12.92 21.91 9.42
N ASN A 420 12.13 21.59 8.39
CA ASN A 420 11.30 22.55 7.69
C ASN A 420 9.95 22.71 8.41
N TRP A 421 9.86 23.70 9.30
CA TRP A 421 8.63 23.99 10.04
C TRP A 421 7.45 24.41 9.16
N ILE A 422 7.68 24.86 7.92
CA ILE A 422 6.59 25.17 6.99
C ILE A 422 5.90 23.88 6.52
N ALA A 423 6.68 22.85 6.17
CA ALA A 423 6.15 21.54 5.83
C ALA A 423 5.40 20.92 7.01
N VAL A 424 5.98 21.01 8.22
CA VAL A 424 5.33 20.49 9.45
C VAL A 424 4.02 21.22 9.74
N LYS A 425 3.99 22.55 9.67
CA LYS A 425 2.75 23.32 9.88
C LYS A 425 1.70 23.01 8.82
N ALA A 426 2.09 22.90 7.55
CA ALA A 426 1.17 22.53 6.47
C ALA A 426 0.55 21.15 6.73
N LEU A 427 1.37 20.17 7.12
CA LEU A 427 0.92 18.83 7.49
C LEU A 427 -0.06 18.88 8.66
N LEU A 428 0.32 19.52 9.77
CA LEU A 428 -0.50 19.58 10.98
C LEU A 428 -1.85 20.27 10.75
N LEU A 429 -1.85 21.46 10.13
CA LEU A 429 -3.08 22.20 9.85
C LEU A 429 -4.02 21.40 8.95
N THR A 430 -3.48 20.74 7.94
CA THR A 430 -4.28 19.96 7.01
C THR A 430 -4.79 18.65 7.63
N ALA A 431 -3.95 17.95 8.39
CA ALA A 431 -4.36 16.76 9.12
C ALA A 431 -5.47 17.08 10.12
N LEU A 432 -5.39 18.20 10.84
CA LEU A 432 -6.46 18.66 11.73
C LEU A 432 -7.79 18.89 10.99
N VAL A 433 -7.76 19.48 9.80
CA VAL A 433 -8.97 19.62 8.95
C VAL A 433 -9.52 18.24 8.56
N GLY A 434 -8.66 17.31 8.16
CA GLY A 434 -9.08 15.93 7.85
C GLY A 434 -9.70 15.22 9.05
N LEU A 435 -9.11 15.35 10.25
CA LEU A 435 -9.66 14.79 11.49
C LEU A 435 -11.02 15.41 11.86
N CYS A 436 -11.23 16.70 11.59
CA CYS A 436 -12.54 17.32 11.72
C CYS A 436 -13.59 16.65 10.83
N PHE A 437 -13.21 16.18 9.62
CA PHE A 437 -14.15 15.44 8.76
C PHE A 437 -14.54 14.09 9.35
N THR A 438 -13.61 13.41 10.02
CA THR A 438 -13.83 12.12 10.66
C THR A 438 -14.66 12.21 11.95
N PHE A 439 -14.36 13.18 12.81
CA PHE A 439 -14.91 13.20 14.17
C PHE A 439 -16.15 14.09 14.35
N ILE A 440 -16.42 15.02 13.43
CA ILE A 440 -17.59 15.91 13.51
C ILE A 440 -18.67 15.36 12.59
N GLU A 441 -19.82 14.97 13.18
CA GLU A 441 -20.95 14.34 12.47
C GLU A 441 -21.37 15.09 11.20
N TRP A 442 -21.37 16.42 11.27
CA TRP A 442 -21.74 17.30 10.15
C TRP A 442 -20.85 17.13 8.91
N PHE A 443 -19.59 16.72 9.10
CA PHE A 443 -18.62 16.57 8.02
C PHE A 443 -18.36 15.12 7.61
N LYS A 444 -19.02 14.13 8.23
CA LYS A 444 -18.88 12.72 7.84
C LYS A 444 -19.10 12.45 6.35
N PRO A 445 -20.06 13.09 5.64
CA PRO A 445 -20.24 12.86 4.21
C PRO A 445 -19.00 13.20 3.34
N ILE A 446 -18.14 14.11 3.82
CA ILE A 446 -16.92 14.51 3.12
C ILE A 446 -15.67 13.77 3.60
N ALA A 447 -15.76 12.94 4.66
CA ALA A 447 -14.65 12.16 5.19
C ALA A 447 -14.09 11.16 4.16
N ASN A 448 -14.95 10.59 3.31
CA ASN A 448 -14.53 9.72 2.20
C ASN A 448 -13.63 10.43 1.16
N PHE A 449 -13.58 11.77 1.18
CA PHE A 449 -12.73 12.60 0.33
C PHE A 449 -11.56 13.23 1.11
N ALA A 450 -11.32 12.81 2.36
CA ALA A 450 -10.25 13.32 3.23
C ALA A 450 -8.86 13.21 2.57
N TRP A 451 -8.62 12.17 1.79
CA TRP A 451 -7.35 12.02 1.07
C TRP A 451 -7.13 13.14 0.04
N PHE A 452 -8.12 13.42 -0.82
CA PHE A 452 -8.01 14.44 -1.86
C PHE A 452 -7.93 15.84 -1.27
N THR A 453 -8.81 16.13 -0.31
CA THR A 453 -8.81 17.41 0.40
C THR A 453 -7.49 17.60 1.14
N GLY A 454 -6.97 16.57 1.81
CA GLY A 454 -5.66 16.58 2.44
C GLY A 454 -4.52 16.85 1.45
N CYS A 455 -4.50 16.16 0.31
CA CYS A 455 -3.49 16.36 -0.72
C CYS A 455 -3.52 17.79 -1.28
N ILE A 456 -4.69 18.30 -1.66
CA ILE A 456 -4.83 19.63 -2.25
C ILE A 456 -4.52 20.71 -1.22
N LEU A 457 -5.13 20.66 -0.04
CA LEU A 457 -4.97 21.66 1.00
C LEU A 457 -3.54 21.66 1.56
N GLY A 458 -2.96 20.49 1.81
CA GLY A 458 -1.59 20.36 2.29
C GLY A 458 -0.56 20.92 1.32
N GLY A 459 -0.72 20.59 0.03
CA GLY A 459 0.10 21.16 -1.04
C GLY A 459 -0.08 22.68 -1.18
N ALA A 460 -1.31 23.17 -1.16
CA ALA A 460 -1.62 24.61 -1.31
C ALA A 460 -1.07 25.44 -0.14
N LEU A 461 -1.30 24.99 1.10
CA LEU A 461 -0.78 25.65 2.31
C LEU A 461 0.75 25.66 2.31
N PHE A 462 1.37 24.53 1.99
CA PHE A 462 2.83 24.45 1.89
C PHE A 462 3.39 25.39 0.81
N TYR A 463 2.78 25.41 -0.37
CA TYR A 463 3.17 26.31 -1.46
C TYR A 463 3.08 27.79 -1.06
N ALA A 464 1.94 28.20 -0.49
CA ALA A 464 1.68 29.58 -0.09
C ALA A 464 2.66 30.04 0.99
N MET A 465 2.84 29.24 2.06
CA MET A 465 3.75 29.57 3.15
C MET A 465 5.22 29.60 2.70
N THR A 466 5.62 28.70 1.79
CA THR A 466 7.00 28.68 1.25
C THR A 466 7.28 29.92 0.41
N ARG A 467 6.35 30.33 -0.45
CA ARG A 467 6.46 31.55 -1.28
C ARG A 467 6.61 32.83 -0.47
N TRP A 468 6.03 32.87 0.72
CA TRP A 468 6.08 34.04 1.61
C TRP A 468 7.21 33.97 2.63
N SER A 469 8.05 32.93 2.60
CA SER A 469 9.19 32.80 3.52
C SER A 469 10.51 33.19 2.84
N PRO A 470 11.12 34.33 3.22
CA PRO A 470 12.41 34.77 2.67
C PRO A 470 13.55 33.77 2.96
N ALA A 471 13.48 33.08 4.11
CA ALA A 471 14.48 32.12 4.54
C ALA A 471 14.52 30.85 3.68
N GLN A 472 13.43 30.51 2.98
CA GLN A 472 13.38 29.34 2.10
C GLN A 472 13.77 29.64 0.65
N ALA A 473 13.77 30.92 0.25
CA ALA A 473 14.24 31.32 -1.07
C ALA A 473 15.72 30.98 -1.30
N ALA A 474 16.54 30.96 -0.25
CA ALA A 474 17.95 30.56 -0.30
C ALA A 474 18.17 29.05 -0.57
N ASN A 475 17.15 28.21 -0.33
CA ASN A 475 17.21 26.76 -0.57
C ASN A 475 16.63 26.37 -1.95
N MET A 476 16.17 27.35 -2.74
CA MET A 476 15.76 27.14 -4.12
C MET A 476 16.97 26.81 -4.99
N PRO A 477 16.82 25.97 -6.03
CA PRO A 477 17.91 25.74 -6.96
C PRO A 477 18.34 27.03 -7.64
N THR A 478 19.65 27.28 -7.64
CA THR A 478 20.24 28.25 -8.55
C THR A 478 19.91 27.82 -9.98
N PRO A 479 19.44 28.73 -10.84
CA PRO A 479 19.22 28.40 -12.24
C PRO A 479 20.52 27.86 -12.82
N VAL A 480 20.50 26.62 -13.31
CA VAL A 480 21.60 26.10 -14.11
C VAL A 480 21.62 26.97 -15.37
N ALA A 481 22.70 27.72 -15.57
CA ALA A 481 22.92 28.44 -16.81
C ALA A 481 22.84 27.41 -17.94
N GLN A 482 21.87 27.57 -18.84
CA GLN A 482 21.80 26.76 -20.05
C GLN A 482 23.02 27.14 -20.89
N SER A 483 24.03 26.28 -20.91
CA SER A 483 25.14 26.32 -21.86
C SER A 483 24.83 25.43 -23.05
#